data_AF-A0A1C6D7C2-F1
#
_entry.id   AF-A0A1C6D7C2-F1
#
_cell.length_a   1.000
_cell.length_b   1.000
_cell.length_c   1.000
_cell.angle_alpha   90.00
_cell.angle_beta   90.00
_cell.angle_gamma   90.00
#
_symmetry.space_group_name_H-M   'P 1'
#
loop_
_entity.id
_entity.type
_entity.pdbx_description
1 polymer ?
#
loop_
_entity_poly.entity_id
_entity_poly.type
_entity_poly.pdbx_seq_one_letter_code
_entity_poly.pdbx_strand_id
1 'polypeptide(L)'
;MKKLKFNSTLNHKVNSYKTYEISVEKVITLYGNSFNRLKNDALNDNPYIAEYCDLMYIDSNDVAHCLLFLDYDSGDGILVESEGMSYARKSQFIPNARALVENSELTVSEQKLHKSLKKIADKIAELAHYGETSFTFDKLLEESDLDVKSVLRDSVTAMLREREDIQMAESQSIEVPFQPDITVEVKPTQELTFYCPLRLVREYDESDYEFDEEVMDEMEEIPSKYAVDCADEINDFIQDYSEPEEENRGLMVYFDNNPAVSEKVFSAIPSVKEINGELMGVFECQITEKLTNNELEDLRSHLIGQCSDGFFEGMEQYPIKTADYGEIYVSFWNDSNDWSLQTGEEMELSQVEKLTEEPGMSMTM
;
A
#
# COMPACT_ATOMS: atom_id res chain seq x y z
N MET A 1 20.51 36.92 -0.45
CA MET A 1 19.23 36.22 -0.19
C MET A 1 18.44 36.14 -1.50
N LYS A 2 18.01 34.94 -1.91
CA LYS A 2 17.06 34.81 -3.04
C LYS A 2 15.71 35.42 -2.63
N LYS A 3 15.00 36.04 -3.57
CA LYS A 3 13.63 36.53 -3.32
C LYS A 3 12.70 35.33 -3.12
N LEU A 4 12.05 35.24 -1.97
CA LEU A 4 11.04 34.23 -1.69
C LEU A 4 9.71 34.66 -2.32
N LYS A 5 9.05 33.76 -3.04
CA LYS A 5 7.74 33.96 -3.65
C LYS A 5 6.82 32.84 -3.18
N PHE A 6 5.63 33.18 -2.70
CA PHE A 6 4.58 32.24 -2.26
C PHE A 6 3.22 32.94 -2.35
N ASN A 7 2.14 32.15 -2.43
CA ASN A 7 0.77 32.67 -2.42
C ASN A 7 0.34 32.94 -0.97
N SER A 8 -0.42 33.99 -0.69
CA SER A 8 -0.92 34.22 0.67
C SER A 8 -2.22 35.00 0.64
N THR A 9 -3.04 34.83 1.67
CA THR A 9 -4.16 35.73 1.96
C THR A 9 -3.65 36.99 2.66
N LEU A 10 -4.21 38.15 2.32
CA LEU A 10 -3.92 39.43 2.97
C LEU A 10 -5.23 40.05 3.45
N ASN A 11 -5.50 39.89 4.75
CA ASN A 11 -6.70 40.40 5.39
C ASN A 11 -6.46 41.78 6.03
N HIS A 12 -7.53 42.53 6.29
CA HIS A 12 -7.43 43.76 7.09
C HIS A 12 -6.87 43.46 8.49
N LYS A 13 -6.13 44.42 9.05
CA LYS A 13 -5.53 44.27 10.39
C LYS A 13 -6.62 43.99 11.43
N VAL A 14 -6.35 43.03 12.30
CA VAL A 14 -7.16 42.69 13.47
C VAL A 14 -6.46 43.16 14.75
N ASN A 15 -7.20 43.28 15.86
CA ASN A 15 -6.63 43.73 17.14
C ASN A 15 -5.57 42.75 17.70
N SER A 16 -5.73 41.45 17.44
CA SER A 16 -4.81 40.40 17.86
C SER A 16 -5.04 39.15 17.00
N TYR A 17 -3.98 38.41 16.68
CA TYR A 17 -4.09 37.08 16.07
C TYR A 17 -4.28 36.04 17.17
N LYS A 18 -5.49 35.50 17.29
CA LYS A 18 -5.76 34.36 18.19
C LYS A 18 -5.42 33.08 17.43
N THR A 19 -4.53 32.28 17.99
CA THR A 19 -4.12 30.99 17.43
C THR A 19 -4.67 29.86 18.30
N TYR A 20 -5.00 28.75 17.65
CA TYR A 20 -5.24 27.46 18.30
C TYR A 20 -3.98 26.61 18.14
N GLU A 21 -3.75 25.69 19.08
CA GLU A 21 -2.92 24.52 18.78
C GLU A 21 -3.70 23.65 17.80
N ILE A 22 -3.05 23.20 16.72
CA ILE A 22 -3.71 22.47 15.63
C ILE A 22 -3.20 21.03 15.64
N SER A 23 -4.13 20.08 15.73
CA SER A 23 -3.91 18.67 15.40
C SER A 23 -4.46 18.40 14.00
N VAL A 24 -3.63 17.91 13.08
CA VAL A 24 -4.10 17.52 11.75
C VAL A 24 -4.43 16.03 11.80
N GLU A 25 -5.72 15.70 11.77
CA GLU A 25 -6.19 14.31 11.86
C GLU A 25 -6.06 13.57 10.53
N LYS A 26 -6.14 14.30 9.41
CA LYS A 26 -5.99 13.72 8.07
C LYS A 26 -5.53 14.76 7.07
N VAL A 27 -4.61 14.35 6.20
CA VAL A 27 -4.14 15.13 5.05
C VAL A 27 -4.81 14.60 3.78
N ILE A 28 -5.38 15.49 2.97
CA ILE A 28 -6.12 15.13 1.75
C ILE A 28 -5.51 15.90 0.57
N THR A 29 -4.88 15.17 -0.34
CA THR A 29 -4.29 15.76 -1.55
C THR A 29 -5.34 15.90 -2.64
N LEU A 30 -5.55 17.13 -3.11
CA LEU A 30 -6.50 17.48 -4.16
C LEU A 30 -5.78 17.73 -5.48
N TYR A 31 -6.33 17.19 -6.56
CA TYR A 31 -5.78 17.29 -7.91
C TYR A 31 -6.59 18.25 -8.79
N GLY A 32 -5.91 18.88 -9.73
CA GLY A 32 -6.50 19.75 -10.74
C GLY A 32 -7.31 20.91 -10.15
N ASN A 33 -8.53 21.13 -10.63
CA ASN A 33 -9.33 22.28 -10.21
C ASN A 33 -10.02 22.11 -8.84
N SER A 34 -9.89 20.93 -8.21
CA SER A 34 -10.58 20.62 -6.94
C SER A 34 -10.10 21.51 -5.79
N PHE A 35 -8.80 21.76 -5.68
CA PHE A 35 -8.26 22.67 -4.68
C PHE A 35 -8.72 24.11 -4.89
N ASN A 36 -8.75 24.58 -6.15
CA ASN A 36 -9.23 25.92 -6.46
C ASN A 36 -10.71 26.11 -6.13
N ARG A 37 -11.56 25.08 -6.29
CA ARG A 37 -12.96 25.12 -5.84
C ARG A 37 -13.05 25.29 -4.33
N LEU A 38 -12.33 24.48 -3.56
CA LEU A 38 -12.31 24.63 -2.09
C LEU A 38 -11.80 26.02 -1.66
N LYS A 39 -10.76 26.53 -2.33
CA LYS A 39 -10.16 27.85 -2.07
C LYS A 39 -11.11 29.01 -2.36
N ASN A 40 -11.82 28.95 -3.49
CA ASN A 40 -12.65 30.07 -3.97
C ASN A 40 -14.09 30.00 -3.45
N ASP A 41 -14.57 28.79 -3.12
CA ASP A 41 -15.96 28.51 -2.77
C ASP A 41 -16.07 27.74 -1.43
N ALA A 42 -15.35 28.18 -0.39
CA ALA A 42 -15.25 27.48 0.91
C ALA A 42 -16.58 27.25 1.66
N LEU A 43 -17.66 27.94 1.26
CA LEU A 43 -19.01 27.76 1.80
C LEU A 43 -19.82 26.65 1.11
N ASN A 44 -19.33 26.13 -0.02
CA ASN A 44 -19.99 25.02 -0.70
C ASN A 44 -19.69 23.71 0.01
N ASP A 45 -20.65 22.79 -0.04
CA ASP A 45 -20.46 21.44 0.44
C ASP A 45 -19.28 20.78 -0.28
N ASN A 46 -18.44 20.11 0.50
CA ASN A 46 -17.29 19.36 0.03
C ASN A 46 -17.45 17.90 0.47
N PRO A 47 -17.36 16.93 -0.46
CA PRO A 47 -17.59 15.52 -0.15
C PRO A 47 -16.63 14.99 0.92
N TYR A 48 -15.35 15.41 0.89
CA TYR A 48 -14.36 14.98 1.87
C TYR A 48 -14.63 15.56 3.26
N ILE A 49 -15.09 16.82 3.35
CA ILE A 49 -15.45 17.43 4.64
C ILE A 49 -16.68 16.71 5.21
N ALA A 50 -17.65 16.37 4.38
CA ALA A 50 -18.83 15.62 4.79
C ALA A 50 -18.47 14.20 5.28
N GLU A 51 -17.56 13.53 4.58
CA GLU A 51 -17.09 12.18 4.91
C GLU A 51 -16.32 12.14 6.24
N TYR A 52 -15.39 13.07 6.46
CA TYR A 52 -14.51 13.08 7.63
C TYR A 52 -14.93 14.08 8.69
N CYS A 53 -16.22 14.43 8.73
CA CYS A 53 -16.77 15.43 9.63
C CYS A 53 -16.47 15.14 11.11
N ASP A 54 -16.55 13.86 11.49
CA ASP A 54 -16.37 13.40 12.87
C ASP A 54 -14.92 13.52 13.38
N LEU A 55 -13.94 13.71 12.49
CA LEU A 55 -12.54 13.94 12.87
C LEU A 55 -12.27 15.41 13.24
N MET A 56 -13.18 16.33 12.91
CA MET A 56 -12.98 17.76 13.16
C MET A 56 -13.76 18.23 14.38
N TYR A 57 -13.04 18.74 15.38
CA TYR A 57 -13.63 19.33 16.59
C TYR A 57 -12.59 20.17 17.35
N ILE A 58 -13.05 20.93 18.35
CA ILE A 58 -12.15 21.57 19.33
C ILE A 58 -12.31 20.81 20.65
N ASP A 59 -11.21 20.32 21.20
CA ASP A 59 -11.20 19.51 22.41
C ASP A 59 -11.31 20.37 23.70
N SER A 60 -11.29 19.71 24.86
CA SER A 60 -11.34 20.40 26.16
C SER A 60 -10.09 21.22 26.50
N ASN A 61 -9.00 21.04 25.77
CA ASN A 61 -7.73 21.74 25.95
C ASN A 61 -7.55 22.90 24.96
N ASP A 62 -8.61 23.28 24.22
CA ASP A 62 -8.56 24.26 23.13
C ASP A 62 -7.60 23.84 21.97
N VAL A 63 -7.41 22.54 21.76
CA VAL A 63 -6.74 22.01 20.56
C VAL A 63 -7.78 21.84 19.47
N ALA A 64 -7.53 22.40 18.29
CA ALA A 64 -8.39 22.25 17.12
C ALA A 64 -7.92 21.05 16.28
N HIS A 65 -8.74 20.01 16.25
CA HIS A 65 -8.59 18.86 15.37
C HIS A 65 -9.16 19.21 14.00
N CYS A 66 -8.33 19.13 12.96
CA CYS A 66 -8.61 19.69 11.64
C CYS A 66 -8.23 18.72 10.52
N LEU A 67 -8.83 18.91 9.34
CA LEU A 67 -8.35 18.34 8.09
C LEU A 67 -7.39 19.31 7.40
N LEU A 68 -6.34 18.80 6.75
CA LEU A 68 -5.46 19.59 5.89
C LEU A 68 -5.64 19.18 4.44
N PHE A 69 -6.20 20.07 3.62
CA PHE A 69 -6.28 19.86 2.17
C PHE A 69 -5.02 20.42 1.52
N LEU A 70 -4.33 19.62 0.71
CA LEU A 70 -3.15 20.02 -0.05
C LEU A 70 -3.46 20.15 -1.53
N ASP A 71 -2.89 21.15 -2.18
CA ASP A 71 -2.86 21.23 -3.63
C ASP A 71 -1.72 20.38 -4.19
N TYR A 72 -2.01 19.53 -5.18
CA TYR A 72 -1.00 18.69 -5.78
C TYR A 72 0.09 19.50 -6.52
N ASP A 73 -0.30 20.57 -7.23
CA ASP A 73 0.60 21.29 -8.12
C ASP A 73 1.44 22.36 -7.38
N SER A 74 0.80 23.19 -6.55
CA SER A 74 1.47 24.29 -5.86
C SER A 74 2.07 23.92 -4.51
N GLY A 75 1.57 22.84 -3.87
CA GLY A 75 1.91 22.48 -2.50
C GLY A 75 1.28 23.41 -1.44
N ASP A 76 0.46 24.39 -1.83
CA ASP A 76 -0.34 25.19 -0.92
C ASP A 76 -1.39 24.32 -0.21
N GLY A 77 -1.89 24.76 0.94
CA GLY A 77 -2.90 24.02 1.69
C GLY A 77 -4.00 24.87 2.30
N ILE A 78 -5.09 24.22 2.69
CA ILE A 78 -6.20 24.80 3.43
C ILE A 78 -6.48 23.90 4.62
N LEU A 79 -6.25 24.44 5.82
CA LEU A 79 -6.68 23.81 7.06
C LEU A 79 -8.18 24.04 7.24
N VAL A 80 -8.92 23.02 7.66
CA VAL A 80 -10.38 23.05 7.78
C VAL A 80 -10.84 22.44 9.10
N GLU A 81 -11.78 23.13 9.76
CA GLU A 81 -12.60 22.61 10.86
C GLU A 81 -14.06 22.98 10.56
N SER A 82 -14.96 22.00 10.59
CA SER A 82 -16.31 22.16 10.03
C SER A 82 -17.40 22.52 11.05
N GLU A 83 -17.14 22.38 12.34
CA GLU A 83 -18.12 22.39 13.43
C GLU A 83 -19.34 21.49 13.13
N GLY A 84 -19.12 20.30 12.57
CA GLY A 84 -20.18 19.34 12.24
C GLY A 84 -20.87 19.57 10.91
N MET A 85 -20.36 20.47 10.05
CA MET A 85 -20.95 20.80 8.74
C MET A 85 -20.23 20.09 7.58
N SER A 86 -20.87 20.06 6.41
CA SER A 86 -20.31 19.53 5.15
C SER A 86 -19.40 20.51 4.39
N TYR A 87 -19.11 21.68 4.94
CA TYR A 87 -18.29 22.72 4.30
C TYR A 87 -17.26 23.30 5.28
N ALA A 88 -16.31 24.08 4.76
CA ALA A 88 -15.15 24.58 5.52
C ALA A 88 -15.49 25.80 6.40
N ARG A 89 -16.27 25.56 7.46
CA ARG A 89 -16.83 26.60 8.33
C ARG A 89 -15.78 27.47 9.00
N LYS A 90 -14.70 26.86 9.49
CA LYS A 90 -13.45 27.54 9.81
C LYS A 90 -12.38 27.03 8.85
N SER A 91 -11.62 27.95 8.28
CA SER A 91 -10.52 27.58 7.40
C SER A 91 -9.38 28.58 7.43
N GLN A 92 -8.18 28.08 7.15
CA GLN A 92 -6.98 28.90 7.02
C GLN A 92 -6.16 28.44 5.82
N PHE A 93 -5.87 29.38 4.92
CA PHE A 93 -4.93 29.15 3.83
C PHE A 93 -3.50 29.12 4.37
N ILE A 94 -2.77 28.06 4.07
CA ILE A 94 -1.40 27.82 4.48
C ILE A 94 -0.51 27.79 3.23
N PRO A 95 0.38 28.78 3.03
CA PRO A 95 1.29 28.77 1.90
C PRO A 95 2.30 27.63 2.00
N ASN A 96 2.51 26.91 0.90
CA ASN A 96 3.46 25.80 0.82
C ASN A 96 3.30 24.79 1.98
N ALA A 97 2.05 24.47 2.32
CA ALA A 97 1.69 23.57 3.41
C ALA A 97 2.31 22.17 3.24
N ARG A 98 2.55 21.71 2.01
CA ARG A 98 3.26 20.46 1.74
C ARG A 98 4.60 20.39 2.47
N ALA A 99 5.37 21.47 2.47
CA ALA A 99 6.63 21.50 3.19
C ALA A 99 6.45 21.38 4.71
N LEU A 100 5.30 21.74 5.28
CA LEU A 100 5.03 21.49 6.70
C LEU A 100 4.79 20.01 6.97
N VAL A 101 4.04 19.35 6.08
CA VAL A 101 3.76 17.90 6.15
C VAL A 101 5.05 17.10 5.98
N GLU A 102 5.81 17.36 4.90
CA GLU A 102 7.09 16.70 4.65
C GLU A 102 8.08 16.94 5.81
N ASN A 103 8.13 18.15 6.38
CA ASN A 103 9.02 18.42 7.52
C ASN A 103 8.53 17.76 8.83
N SER A 104 7.23 17.50 8.99
CA SER A 104 6.72 16.75 10.13
C SER A 104 7.06 15.26 10.05
N GLU A 105 7.22 14.73 8.85
CA GLU A 105 7.65 13.34 8.59
C GLU A 105 9.17 13.17 8.75
N LEU A 106 9.95 14.26 8.75
CA LEU A 106 11.40 14.17 8.96
C LEU A 106 11.73 13.76 10.39
N THR A 107 12.49 12.67 10.50
CA THR A 107 13.08 12.21 11.76
C THR A 107 14.02 13.27 12.35
N VAL A 108 14.20 13.24 13.68
CA VAL A 108 15.18 14.11 14.37
C VAL A 108 16.58 13.97 13.76
N SER A 109 16.93 12.76 13.32
CA SER A 109 18.20 12.44 12.66
C SER A 109 18.32 13.09 11.28
N GLU A 110 17.28 13.12 10.45
CA GLU A 110 17.29 13.85 9.17
C GLU A 110 17.43 15.36 9.37
N GLN A 111 16.74 15.92 10.37
CA GLN A 111 16.90 17.33 10.72
C GLN A 111 18.34 17.63 11.20
N LYS A 112 18.97 16.71 11.93
CA LYS A 112 20.38 16.81 12.33
C LYS A 112 21.32 16.75 11.11
N LEU A 113 21.04 15.88 10.14
CA LEU A 113 21.78 15.80 8.88
C LEU A 113 21.72 17.15 8.15
N HIS A 114 20.52 17.68 7.93
CA HIS A 114 20.32 18.96 7.25
C HIS A 114 21.08 20.11 7.93
N LYS A 115 20.96 20.22 9.26
CA LYS A 115 21.69 21.25 10.04
C LYS A 115 23.21 21.12 9.91
N SER A 116 23.72 19.90 9.86
CA SER A 116 25.17 19.63 9.77
C SER A 116 25.70 19.92 8.37
N LEU A 117 24.97 19.55 7.32
CA LEU A 117 25.30 19.90 5.92
C LEU A 117 25.36 21.43 5.74
N LYS A 118 24.44 22.16 6.36
CA LYS A 118 24.46 23.64 6.33
C LYS A 118 25.72 24.21 6.97
N LYS A 119 26.17 23.67 8.12
CA LYS A 119 27.44 24.08 8.76
C LYS A 119 28.65 23.81 7.87
N ILE A 120 28.69 22.65 7.21
CA ILE A 120 29.77 22.32 6.27
C ILE A 120 29.78 23.32 5.11
N ALA A 121 28.62 23.63 4.52
CA ALA A 121 28.51 24.62 3.46
C ALA A 121 28.97 26.02 3.90
N ASP A 122 28.56 26.46 5.09
CA ASP A 122 29.01 27.74 5.68
C ASP A 122 30.54 27.74 5.88
N LYS A 123 31.12 26.62 6.30
CA LYS A 123 32.58 26.49 6.49
C LYS A 123 33.35 26.53 5.17
N ILE A 124 32.86 25.82 4.15
CA ILE A 124 33.41 25.88 2.79
C ILE A 124 33.37 27.32 2.28
N ALA A 125 32.25 28.01 2.46
CA ALA A 125 32.11 29.41 2.03
C ALA A 125 33.13 30.33 2.74
N GLU A 126 33.35 30.14 4.03
CA GLU A 126 34.37 30.86 4.80
C GLU A 126 35.78 30.62 4.23
N LEU A 127 36.19 29.36 4.09
CA LEU A 127 37.51 29.00 3.56
C LEU A 127 37.71 29.48 2.12
N ALA A 128 36.64 29.44 1.31
CA ALA A 128 36.66 29.98 -0.04
C ALA A 128 36.94 31.49 -0.07
N HIS A 129 36.40 32.24 0.90
CA HIS A 129 36.73 33.66 1.05
C HIS A 129 38.17 33.92 1.52
N TYR A 130 38.84 32.94 2.14
CA TYR A 130 40.27 32.98 2.47
C TYR A 130 41.19 32.50 1.34
N GLY A 131 40.63 32.12 0.18
CA GLY A 131 41.39 31.77 -1.02
C GLY A 131 41.58 30.26 -1.23
N GLU A 132 40.98 29.41 -0.39
CA GLU A 132 40.89 27.98 -0.70
C GLU A 132 39.88 27.72 -1.82
N THR A 133 40.19 26.85 -2.77
CA THR A 133 39.32 26.59 -3.94
C THR A 133 39.01 25.12 -4.16
N SER A 134 39.57 24.24 -3.34
CA SER A 134 39.42 22.78 -3.42
C SER A 134 39.22 22.20 -2.03
N PHE A 135 38.19 21.37 -1.86
CA PHE A 135 37.82 20.79 -0.59
C PHE A 135 37.70 19.27 -0.72
N THR A 136 38.07 18.54 0.34
CA THR A 136 37.89 17.09 0.43
C THR A 136 36.78 16.82 1.43
N PHE A 137 35.70 16.15 0.99
CA PHE A 137 34.52 15.98 1.83
C PHE A 137 34.76 15.10 3.05
N ASP A 138 35.58 14.04 2.92
CA ASP A 138 35.92 13.17 4.05
C ASP A 138 36.58 13.96 5.20
N LYS A 139 37.49 14.89 4.90
CA LYS A 139 38.10 15.77 5.90
C LYS A 139 37.08 16.70 6.56
N LEU A 140 36.15 17.23 5.77
CA LEU A 140 35.08 18.08 6.28
C LEU A 140 34.12 17.30 7.20
N LEU A 141 33.89 16.02 6.89
CA LEU A 141 33.13 15.11 7.74
C LEU A 141 33.90 14.77 9.02
N GLU A 142 35.20 14.46 8.94
CA GLU A 142 36.07 14.22 10.10
C GLU A 142 36.18 15.43 11.03
N GLU A 143 36.21 16.65 10.48
CA GLU A 143 36.21 17.90 11.24
C GLU A 143 34.82 18.28 11.76
N SER A 144 33.77 17.58 11.31
CA SER A 144 32.42 17.75 11.79
C SER A 144 32.06 16.70 12.83
N ASP A 145 31.18 17.04 13.77
CA ASP A 145 30.60 16.05 14.70
C ASP A 145 29.52 15.16 14.03
N LEU A 146 29.54 15.02 12.69
CA LEU A 146 28.53 14.30 11.92
C LEU A 146 29.03 12.89 11.56
N ASP A 147 28.53 11.90 12.31
CA ASP A 147 28.59 10.50 11.88
C ASP A 147 27.40 10.20 10.95
N VAL A 148 27.67 10.24 9.64
CA VAL A 148 26.65 10.02 8.59
C VAL A 148 26.02 8.63 8.71
N LYS A 149 26.82 7.60 9.01
CA LYS A 149 26.33 6.23 9.14
C LYS A 149 25.34 6.14 10.29
N SER A 150 25.68 6.70 11.45
CA SER A 150 24.78 6.71 12.62
C SER A 150 23.48 7.45 12.32
N VAL A 151 23.56 8.58 11.61
CA VAL A 151 22.39 9.42 11.34
C VAL A 151 21.43 8.70 10.40
N LEU A 152 21.95 8.09 9.33
CA LEU A 152 21.12 7.30 8.41
C LEU A 152 20.49 6.10 9.12
N ARG A 153 21.27 5.35 9.91
CA ARG A 153 20.77 4.21 10.68
C ARG A 153 19.63 4.63 11.61
N ASP A 154 19.86 5.68 12.40
CA ASP A 154 18.90 6.14 13.40
C ASP A 154 17.64 6.74 12.73
N SER A 155 17.76 7.35 11.54
CA SER A 155 16.62 7.76 10.72
C SER A 155 15.78 6.57 10.26
N VAL A 156 16.41 5.55 9.66
CA VAL A 156 15.70 4.34 9.21
C VAL A 156 15.02 3.64 10.40
N THR A 157 15.69 3.53 11.54
CA THR A 157 15.10 2.94 12.74
C THR A 157 13.91 3.74 13.27
N ALA A 158 13.95 5.07 13.20
CA ALA A 158 12.80 5.90 13.58
C ALA A 158 11.61 5.67 12.63
N MET A 159 11.84 5.68 11.31
CA MET A 159 10.81 5.37 10.31
C MET A 159 10.20 3.98 10.52
N LEU A 160 11.03 2.97 10.81
CA LEU A 160 10.55 1.60 11.09
C LEU A 160 9.65 1.54 12.33
N ARG A 161 9.84 2.40 13.33
CA ARG A 161 8.99 2.44 14.53
C ARG A 161 7.62 3.07 14.29
N GLU A 162 7.48 3.84 13.22
CA GLU A 162 6.22 4.51 12.86
C GLU A 162 5.32 3.62 12.00
N ARG A 163 5.87 2.56 11.40
CA ARG A 163 5.11 1.58 10.62
C ARG A 163 4.20 0.73 11.50
N GLU A 164 2.99 0.46 11.03
CA GLU A 164 2.01 -0.32 11.78
C GLU A 164 2.36 -1.81 11.85
N ASP A 165 3.10 -2.36 10.90
CA ASP A 165 3.48 -3.79 10.85
C ASP A 165 4.69 -4.16 11.73
N ILE A 166 5.42 -3.15 12.22
CA ILE A 166 6.62 -3.35 13.03
C ILE A 166 6.27 -3.27 14.52
N GLN A 167 6.62 -4.33 15.27
CA GLN A 167 6.43 -4.37 16.72
C GLN A 167 7.55 -3.61 17.45
N MET A 168 8.79 -3.74 16.97
CA MET A 168 9.96 -3.10 17.56
C MET A 168 11.04 -2.89 16.49
N ALA A 169 11.73 -1.76 16.57
CA ALA A 169 12.98 -1.55 15.86
C ALA A 169 14.02 -0.88 16.77
N GLU A 170 15.25 -1.40 16.79
CA GLU A 170 16.36 -0.88 17.59
C GLU A 170 17.60 -0.67 16.74
N SER A 171 18.27 0.46 16.94
CA SER A 171 19.58 0.75 16.35
C SER A 171 20.66 0.58 17.41
N GLN A 172 21.80 0.03 17.01
CA GLN A 172 22.92 -0.19 17.90
C GLN A 172 24.12 0.66 17.45
N SER A 173 24.69 1.39 18.40
CA SER A 173 25.74 2.39 18.15
C SER A 173 27.16 1.82 18.27
N ILE A 174 27.30 0.59 18.76
CA ILE A 174 28.60 -0.01 19.07
C ILE A 174 29.00 -0.87 17.89
N GLU A 175 30.13 -0.56 17.27
CA GLU A 175 30.76 -1.38 16.23
C GLU A 175 31.35 -2.65 16.85
N VAL A 176 30.47 -3.60 17.19
CA VAL A 176 30.86 -4.96 17.53
C VAL A 176 30.89 -5.77 16.23
N PRO A 177 32.01 -6.46 15.92
CA PRO A 177 32.07 -7.33 14.75
C PRO A 177 30.91 -8.34 14.74
N PHE A 178 30.29 -8.51 13.57
CA PHE A 178 29.20 -9.46 13.31
C PHE A 178 27.86 -9.17 13.99
N GLN A 179 27.69 -7.99 14.61
CA GLN A 179 26.41 -7.55 15.13
C GLN A 179 25.69 -6.67 14.10
N PRO A 180 24.39 -6.90 13.82
CA PRO A 180 23.65 -6.06 12.88
C PRO A 180 23.44 -4.66 13.46
N ASP A 181 23.52 -3.64 12.60
CA ASP A 181 23.31 -2.24 13.00
C ASP A 181 21.85 -1.96 13.43
N ILE A 182 20.90 -2.72 12.89
CA ILE A 182 19.46 -2.59 13.17
C ILE A 182 18.89 -3.98 13.48
N THR A 183 18.10 -4.07 14.54
CA THR A 183 17.29 -5.27 14.88
C THR A 183 15.81 -4.89 14.79
N VAL A 184 15.00 -5.75 14.17
CA VAL A 184 13.58 -5.52 13.94
C VAL A 184 12.80 -6.75 14.39
N GLU A 185 11.69 -6.52 15.09
CA GLU A 185 10.66 -7.52 15.38
C GLU A 185 9.36 -7.08 14.70
N VAL A 186 8.80 -7.93 13.85
CA VAL A 186 7.54 -7.70 13.15
C VAL A 186 6.37 -8.16 14.00
N LYS A 187 5.18 -7.59 13.79
CA LYS A 187 3.96 -8.14 14.38
C LYS A 187 3.71 -9.56 13.83
N PRO A 188 3.15 -10.46 14.64
CA PRO A 188 2.75 -11.77 14.14
C PRO A 188 1.69 -11.61 13.05
N THR A 189 1.79 -12.41 12.00
CA THR A 189 0.80 -12.44 10.93
C THR A 189 -0.24 -13.52 11.16
N GLN A 190 -1.42 -13.32 10.55
CA GLN A 190 -2.49 -14.29 10.41
C GLN A 190 -2.82 -14.47 8.93
N GLU A 191 -3.31 -15.65 8.57
CA GLU A 191 -3.70 -15.97 7.21
C GLU A 191 -5.10 -15.44 6.91
N LEU A 192 -5.26 -14.87 5.73
CA LEU A 192 -6.54 -14.51 5.11
C LEU A 192 -6.51 -15.03 3.68
N THR A 193 -7.45 -15.91 3.33
CA THR A 193 -7.47 -16.52 2.01
C THR A 193 -8.69 -16.08 1.23
N PHE A 194 -8.48 -15.64 -0.01
CA PHE A 194 -9.54 -15.43 -0.98
C PHE A 194 -9.57 -16.55 -2.01
N TYR A 195 -10.77 -16.80 -2.53
CA TYR A 195 -11.08 -17.85 -3.47
C TYR A 195 -11.88 -17.27 -4.63
N CYS A 196 -11.57 -17.66 -5.86
CA CYS A 196 -12.37 -17.33 -7.03
C CYS A 196 -12.60 -18.56 -7.92
N PRO A 197 -13.78 -18.66 -8.56
CA PRO A 197 -13.98 -19.64 -9.64
C PRO A 197 -13.04 -19.36 -10.81
N LEU A 198 -12.48 -20.43 -11.37
CA LEU A 198 -11.65 -20.38 -12.58
C LEU A 198 -12.49 -20.68 -13.82
N ARG A 199 -12.12 -20.08 -14.95
CA ARG A 199 -12.60 -20.48 -16.28
C ARG A 199 -11.46 -21.13 -17.03
N LEU A 200 -11.60 -22.42 -17.34
CA LEU A 200 -10.60 -23.20 -18.08
C LEU A 200 -11.15 -23.54 -19.45
N VAL A 201 -10.39 -23.27 -20.49
CA VAL A 201 -10.79 -23.57 -21.86
C VAL A 201 -9.66 -24.26 -22.63
N ARG A 202 -10.01 -25.07 -23.61
CA ARG A 202 -9.06 -25.70 -24.55
C ARG A 202 -9.52 -25.54 -25.99
N GLU A 203 -8.58 -25.64 -26.92
CA GLU A 203 -8.94 -25.70 -28.34
C GLU A 203 -9.70 -27.00 -28.66
N TYR A 204 -10.62 -26.90 -29.60
CA TYR A 204 -11.43 -28.03 -30.05
C TYR A 204 -10.56 -29.05 -30.80
N ASP A 205 -10.57 -30.31 -30.38
CA ASP A 205 -9.95 -31.39 -31.15
C ASP A 205 -10.98 -31.98 -32.12
N GLU A 206 -10.84 -31.65 -33.42
CA GLU A 206 -11.69 -32.18 -34.50
C GLU A 206 -11.73 -33.72 -34.54
N SER A 207 -10.77 -34.42 -33.94
CA SER A 207 -10.71 -35.88 -33.95
C SER A 207 -11.66 -36.57 -32.97
N ASP A 208 -12.25 -35.83 -32.01
CA ASP A 208 -13.18 -36.37 -31.01
C ASP A 208 -14.65 -36.43 -31.48
N TYR A 209 -14.99 -35.84 -32.64
CA TYR A 209 -16.38 -35.73 -33.12
C TYR A 209 -16.54 -36.08 -34.61
N GLU A 210 -17.49 -36.98 -34.93
CA GLU A 210 -17.80 -37.37 -36.32
C GLU A 210 -18.69 -36.32 -37.03
N PHE A 211 -18.04 -35.40 -37.74
CA PHE A 211 -18.44 -34.73 -39.00
C PHE A 211 -19.95 -34.44 -39.23
N ASP A 212 -20.48 -33.30 -38.75
CA ASP A 212 -21.41 -32.40 -39.51
C ASP A 212 -21.80 -31.09 -38.76
N GLU A 213 -20.97 -30.54 -37.87
CA GLU A 213 -21.23 -29.22 -37.25
C GLU A 213 -20.20 -28.20 -37.72
N GLU A 214 -20.67 -26.99 -38.08
CA GLU A 214 -19.80 -25.86 -38.42
C GLU A 214 -18.84 -25.61 -37.25
N VAL A 215 -17.53 -25.81 -37.47
CA VAL A 215 -16.50 -25.49 -36.48
C VAL A 215 -16.59 -24.01 -36.19
N MET A 216 -17.22 -23.66 -35.06
CA MET A 216 -17.16 -22.32 -34.52
C MET A 216 -15.76 -22.14 -33.91
N ASP A 217 -15.16 -20.96 -34.02
CA ASP A 217 -13.90 -20.59 -33.33
C ASP A 217 -14.07 -20.54 -31.79
N GLU A 218 -14.94 -21.38 -31.22
CA GLU A 218 -15.29 -21.43 -29.81
C GLU A 218 -14.43 -22.47 -29.10
N MET A 219 -13.69 -22.03 -28.08
CA MET A 219 -12.94 -22.92 -27.21
C MET A 219 -13.89 -23.76 -26.33
N GLU A 220 -13.54 -25.01 -26.07
CA GLU A 220 -14.30 -25.90 -25.19
C GLU A 220 -14.00 -25.58 -23.73
N GLU A 221 -15.03 -25.35 -22.93
CA GLU A 221 -14.91 -25.11 -21.49
C GLU A 221 -14.75 -26.42 -20.70
N ILE A 222 -13.71 -26.51 -19.87
CA ILE A 222 -13.43 -27.65 -19.02
C ILE A 222 -14.05 -27.38 -17.65
N PRO A 223 -15.03 -28.21 -17.19
CA PRO A 223 -15.58 -28.06 -15.85
C PRO A 223 -14.51 -28.20 -14.76
N SER A 224 -14.46 -27.25 -13.82
CA SER A 224 -13.40 -27.17 -12.79
C SER A 224 -13.20 -28.44 -11.97
N LYS A 225 -14.26 -29.24 -11.76
CA LYS A 225 -14.20 -30.54 -11.09
C LYS A 225 -13.36 -31.62 -11.80
N TYR A 226 -13.12 -31.44 -13.10
CA TYR A 226 -12.29 -32.35 -13.89
C TYR A 226 -10.87 -31.81 -14.11
N ALA A 227 -10.65 -30.53 -13.81
CA ALA A 227 -9.35 -29.87 -13.94
C ALA A 227 -8.50 -29.94 -12.66
N VAL A 228 -8.96 -30.63 -11.62
CA VAL A 228 -8.26 -30.73 -10.33
C VAL A 228 -6.83 -31.27 -10.50
N ASP A 229 -6.66 -32.27 -11.36
CA ASP A 229 -5.37 -32.89 -11.62
C ASP A 229 -4.38 -31.97 -12.37
N CYS A 230 -4.85 -30.84 -12.92
CA CYS A 230 -4.01 -29.81 -13.57
C CYS A 230 -3.40 -28.80 -12.58
N ALA A 231 -3.67 -28.93 -11.27
CA ALA A 231 -3.27 -27.93 -10.27
C ALA A 231 -1.75 -27.73 -10.23
N ASP A 232 -0.98 -28.81 -10.36
CA ASP A 232 0.48 -28.76 -10.30
C ASP A 232 1.04 -27.97 -11.50
N GLU A 233 0.61 -28.28 -12.73
CA GLU A 233 1.09 -27.56 -13.93
C GLU A 233 0.69 -26.08 -13.95
N ILE A 234 -0.50 -25.75 -13.43
CA ILE A 234 -0.95 -24.36 -13.33
C ILE A 234 -0.13 -23.61 -12.28
N ASN A 235 0.15 -24.23 -11.13
CA ASN A 235 0.98 -23.61 -10.09
C ASN A 235 2.44 -23.44 -10.54
N ASP A 236 3.00 -24.42 -11.25
CA ASP A 236 4.32 -24.32 -11.87
C ASP A 236 4.37 -23.15 -12.86
N PHE A 237 3.33 -22.97 -13.68
CA PHE A 237 3.22 -21.83 -14.59
C PHE A 237 3.18 -20.50 -13.83
N ILE A 238 2.36 -20.38 -12.78
CA ILE A 238 2.28 -19.16 -11.96
C ILE A 238 3.65 -18.83 -11.37
N GLN A 239 4.36 -19.83 -10.85
CA GLN A 239 5.68 -19.65 -10.27
C GLN A 239 6.72 -19.21 -11.31
N ASP A 240 6.71 -19.80 -12.51
CA ASP A 240 7.62 -19.44 -13.60
C ASP A 240 7.32 -18.06 -14.21
N TYR A 241 6.04 -17.64 -14.16
CA TYR A 241 5.59 -16.34 -14.64
C TYR A 241 5.90 -15.20 -13.65
N SER A 242 6.02 -15.52 -12.36
CA SER A 242 6.32 -14.53 -11.32
C SER A 242 7.71 -13.92 -11.42
N GLU A 243 7.79 -12.63 -11.12
CA GLU A 243 9.05 -11.87 -11.13
C GLU A 243 9.76 -11.93 -9.76
N PRO A 244 11.10 -11.78 -9.70
CA PRO A 244 11.85 -11.83 -8.44
C PRO A 244 11.39 -10.81 -7.39
N GLU A 245 10.81 -9.68 -7.82
CA GLU A 245 10.28 -8.65 -6.91
C GLU A 245 9.04 -9.14 -6.14
N GLU A 246 8.31 -10.12 -6.69
CA GLU A 246 7.09 -10.70 -6.15
C GLU A 246 7.35 -11.82 -5.13
N GLU A 247 8.60 -12.29 -5.00
CA GLU A 247 8.96 -13.48 -4.18
C GLU A 247 8.38 -13.42 -2.75
N ASN A 248 8.40 -12.25 -2.13
CA ASN A 248 7.98 -12.10 -0.73
C ASN A 248 6.59 -11.48 -0.56
N ARG A 249 6.17 -10.60 -1.48
CA ARG A 249 4.91 -9.84 -1.36
C ARG A 249 3.82 -10.34 -2.31
N GLY A 250 4.15 -11.15 -3.31
CA GLY A 250 3.25 -11.51 -4.40
C GLY A 250 2.64 -10.29 -5.05
N LEU A 251 1.32 -10.32 -5.23
CA LEU A 251 0.57 -9.24 -5.88
C LEU A 251 0.52 -7.94 -5.07
N MET A 252 0.97 -7.95 -3.82
CA MET A 252 1.08 -6.73 -3.00
C MET A 252 2.26 -5.84 -3.39
N VAL A 253 3.17 -6.29 -4.28
CA VAL A 253 4.16 -5.41 -4.91
C VAL A 253 3.48 -4.27 -5.68
N TYR A 254 2.33 -4.56 -6.29
CA TYR A 254 1.60 -3.63 -7.15
C TYR A 254 0.55 -2.79 -6.40
N PHE A 255 0.43 -2.95 -5.07
CA PHE A 255 -0.57 -2.23 -4.29
C PHE A 255 -0.02 -0.89 -3.78
N ASP A 256 -0.47 0.23 -4.38
CA ASP A 256 -0.05 1.59 -4.03
C ASP A 256 -1.20 2.52 -3.58
N ASN A 257 -2.44 2.04 -3.60
CA ASN A 257 -3.63 2.85 -3.36
C ASN A 257 -3.77 3.36 -1.90
N ASN A 258 -3.50 2.50 -0.91
CA ASN A 258 -3.75 2.79 0.50
C ASN A 258 -2.59 2.32 1.40
N PRO A 259 -1.72 3.23 1.90
CA PRO A 259 -0.57 2.85 2.72
C PRO A 259 -0.93 2.02 3.95
N ALA A 260 -2.06 2.29 4.61
CA ALA A 260 -2.51 1.53 5.78
C ALA A 260 -2.82 0.06 5.42
N VAL A 261 -3.41 -0.19 4.25
CA VAL A 261 -3.64 -1.55 3.75
C VAL A 261 -2.32 -2.20 3.34
N SER A 262 -1.42 -1.45 2.69
CA SER A 262 -0.12 -1.98 2.26
C SER A 262 0.78 -2.38 3.44
N GLU A 263 0.68 -1.69 4.59
CA GLU A 263 1.37 -2.08 5.81
C GLU A 263 0.70 -3.26 6.50
N LYS A 264 -0.65 -3.30 6.56
CA LYS A 264 -1.37 -4.42 7.20
C LYS A 264 -1.30 -5.72 6.40
N VAL A 265 -1.24 -5.66 5.08
CA VAL A 265 -1.22 -6.81 4.18
C VAL A 265 0.20 -6.97 3.62
N PHE A 266 0.95 -7.89 4.24
CA PHE A 266 2.34 -8.14 3.90
C PHE A 266 2.47 -8.74 2.49
N SER A 267 1.71 -9.80 2.22
CA SER A 267 1.74 -10.55 0.96
C SER A 267 0.36 -10.98 0.50
N ALA A 268 0.23 -11.25 -0.81
CA ALA A 268 -0.89 -11.93 -1.42
C ALA A 268 -0.35 -12.85 -2.53
N ILE A 269 -0.21 -14.14 -2.22
CA ILE A 269 0.40 -15.13 -3.12
C ILE A 269 -0.70 -15.86 -3.90
N PRO A 270 -0.72 -15.76 -5.25
CA PRO A 270 -1.67 -16.47 -6.08
C PRO A 270 -1.30 -17.95 -6.24
N SER A 271 -2.30 -18.82 -6.31
CA SER A 271 -2.17 -20.25 -6.64
C SER A 271 -3.52 -20.81 -7.11
N VAL A 272 -3.55 -22.10 -7.47
CA VAL A 272 -4.78 -22.87 -7.64
C VAL A 272 -4.80 -24.07 -6.69
N LYS A 273 -5.97 -24.39 -6.14
CA LYS A 273 -6.16 -25.54 -5.22
C LYS A 273 -7.51 -26.22 -5.44
N GLU A 274 -7.58 -27.50 -5.08
CA GLU A 274 -8.84 -28.23 -4.97
C GLU A 274 -9.60 -27.77 -3.73
N ILE A 275 -10.83 -27.25 -3.93
CA ILE A 275 -11.74 -26.88 -2.86
C ILE A 275 -13.09 -27.53 -3.15
N ASN A 276 -13.57 -28.39 -2.25
CA ASN A 276 -14.82 -29.13 -2.40
C ASN A 276 -14.94 -29.94 -3.71
N GLY A 277 -13.82 -30.44 -4.24
CA GLY A 277 -13.78 -31.22 -5.48
C GLY A 277 -13.78 -30.38 -6.76
N GLU A 278 -13.57 -29.06 -6.66
CA GLU A 278 -13.43 -28.15 -7.80
C GLU A 278 -12.09 -27.42 -7.72
N LEU A 279 -11.43 -27.24 -8.86
CA LEU A 279 -10.24 -26.40 -8.95
C LEU A 279 -10.63 -24.91 -8.84
N MET A 280 -10.09 -24.22 -7.85
CA MET A 280 -10.35 -22.82 -7.55
C MET A 280 -9.06 -22.00 -7.56
N GLY A 281 -9.14 -20.73 -7.95
CA GLY A 281 -8.07 -19.76 -7.76
C GLY A 281 -8.01 -19.36 -6.30
N VAL A 282 -6.81 -19.27 -5.74
CA VAL A 282 -6.57 -19.02 -4.32
C VAL A 282 -5.54 -17.91 -4.15
N PHE A 283 -5.85 -16.96 -3.27
CA PHE A 283 -4.95 -15.88 -2.88
C PHE A 283 -4.67 -16.00 -1.39
N GLU A 284 -3.48 -16.45 -1.04
CA GLU A 284 -3.05 -16.56 0.34
C GLU A 284 -2.42 -15.24 0.79
N CYS A 285 -3.16 -14.50 1.61
CA CYS A 285 -2.71 -13.24 2.16
C CYS A 285 -2.18 -13.41 3.59
N GLN A 286 -1.05 -12.77 3.87
CA GLN A 286 -0.55 -12.61 5.24
C GLN A 286 -0.86 -11.22 5.75
N ILE A 287 -1.69 -11.12 6.79
CA ILE A 287 -2.09 -9.84 7.39
C ILE A 287 -1.61 -9.74 8.83
N THR A 288 -1.21 -8.55 9.28
CA THR A 288 -0.74 -8.34 10.66
C THR A 288 -1.88 -8.11 11.65
N GLU A 289 -3.01 -7.60 11.18
CA GLU A 289 -4.20 -7.32 11.97
C GLU A 289 -5.47 -7.54 11.14
N LYS A 290 -6.62 -7.66 11.81
CA LYS A 290 -7.91 -7.79 11.13
C LYS A 290 -8.24 -6.52 10.35
N LEU A 291 -8.44 -6.67 9.04
CA LEU A 291 -8.88 -5.58 8.17
C LEU A 291 -10.30 -5.12 8.52
N THR A 292 -10.51 -3.81 8.50
CA THR A 292 -11.86 -3.22 8.49
C THR A 292 -12.56 -3.54 7.18
N ASN A 293 -13.89 -3.36 7.13
CA ASN A 293 -14.65 -3.65 5.91
C ASN A 293 -14.15 -2.83 4.71
N ASN A 294 -13.78 -1.56 4.90
CA ASN A 294 -13.27 -0.73 3.81
C ASN A 294 -11.89 -1.22 3.34
N GLU A 295 -10.99 -1.55 4.26
CA GLU A 295 -9.65 -2.09 3.93
C GLU A 295 -9.73 -3.45 3.23
N LEU A 296 -10.68 -4.30 3.64
CA LEU A 296 -10.94 -5.58 2.99
C LEU A 296 -11.43 -5.39 1.56
N GLU A 297 -12.33 -4.45 1.32
CA GLU A 297 -12.84 -4.14 -0.02
C GLU A 297 -11.79 -3.45 -0.91
N ASP A 298 -10.91 -2.63 -0.34
CA ASP A 298 -9.73 -2.08 -1.04
C ASP A 298 -8.82 -3.21 -1.54
N LEU A 299 -8.48 -4.16 -0.66
CA LEU A 299 -7.69 -5.34 -1.01
C LEU A 299 -8.41 -6.21 -2.05
N ARG A 300 -9.70 -6.49 -1.85
CA ARG A 300 -10.50 -7.31 -2.77
C ARG A 300 -10.56 -6.67 -4.16
N SER A 301 -10.81 -5.37 -4.24
CA SER A 301 -10.86 -4.64 -5.51
C SER A 301 -9.52 -4.69 -6.26
N HIS A 302 -8.40 -4.59 -5.52
CA HIS A 302 -7.07 -4.76 -6.10
C HIS A 302 -6.87 -6.16 -6.68
N LEU A 303 -7.17 -7.20 -5.90
CA LEU A 303 -7.02 -8.59 -6.36
C LEU A 303 -7.93 -8.90 -7.56
N ILE A 304 -9.15 -8.37 -7.58
CA ILE A 304 -10.06 -8.49 -8.74
C ILE A 304 -9.42 -7.84 -9.98
N GLY A 305 -8.82 -6.65 -9.85
CA GLY A 305 -8.08 -6.01 -10.95
C GLY A 305 -6.93 -6.90 -11.43
N GLN A 306 -6.16 -7.48 -10.51
CA GLN A 306 -5.09 -8.41 -10.87
C GLN A 306 -5.60 -9.64 -11.64
N CYS A 307 -6.81 -10.14 -11.32
CA CYS A 307 -7.46 -11.23 -12.04
C CYS A 307 -7.93 -10.85 -13.45
N SER A 308 -8.41 -9.61 -13.65
CA SER A 308 -9.04 -9.19 -14.91
C SER A 308 -8.06 -8.62 -15.93
N ASP A 309 -7.19 -7.71 -15.52
CA ASP A 309 -6.36 -6.89 -16.42
C ASP A 309 -4.94 -6.67 -15.87
N GLY A 310 -4.58 -7.35 -14.78
CA GLY A 310 -3.25 -7.31 -14.19
C GLY A 310 -2.46 -8.59 -14.46
N PHE A 311 -1.89 -9.16 -13.39
CA PHE A 311 -1.00 -10.33 -13.44
C PHE A 311 -1.54 -11.48 -14.29
N PHE A 312 -2.84 -11.79 -14.18
CA PHE A 312 -3.44 -12.94 -14.83
C PHE A 312 -3.86 -12.74 -16.28
N GLU A 313 -3.87 -11.50 -16.79
CA GLU A 313 -4.19 -11.25 -18.22
C GLU A 313 -3.21 -12.00 -19.14
N GLY A 314 -1.93 -12.05 -18.75
CA GLY A 314 -0.92 -12.81 -19.49
C GLY A 314 -1.23 -14.30 -19.51
N MET A 315 -1.75 -14.87 -18.42
CA MET A 315 -2.06 -16.30 -18.33
C MET A 315 -3.16 -16.72 -19.30
N GLU A 316 -4.14 -15.86 -19.57
CA GLU A 316 -5.19 -16.14 -20.55
C GLU A 316 -4.66 -16.25 -21.99
N GLN A 317 -3.50 -15.66 -22.26
CA GLN A 317 -2.91 -15.60 -23.60
C GLN A 317 -1.89 -16.71 -23.86
N TYR A 318 -1.39 -17.39 -22.83
CA TYR A 318 -0.37 -18.43 -22.95
C TYR A 318 -0.94 -19.82 -22.64
N PRO A 319 -0.78 -20.79 -23.56
CA PRO A 319 -1.25 -22.15 -23.30
C PRO A 319 -0.39 -22.83 -22.23
N ILE A 320 -1.06 -23.46 -21.27
CA ILE A 320 -0.47 -24.32 -20.24
C ILE A 320 -0.59 -25.77 -20.70
N LYS A 321 0.53 -26.49 -20.74
CA LYS A 321 0.54 -27.90 -21.13
C LYS A 321 0.23 -28.78 -19.94
N THR A 322 -0.82 -29.58 -20.07
CA THR A 322 -1.30 -30.53 -19.06
C THR A 322 -1.24 -31.95 -19.60
N ALA A 323 -1.11 -32.93 -18.71
CA ALA A 323 -1.07 -34.34 -19.11
C ALA A 323 -2.40 -34.82 -19.73
N ASP A 324 -3.53 -34.36 -19.20
CA ASP A 324 -4.85 -34.90 -19.51
C ASP A 324 -5.61 -34.12 -20.59
N TYR A 325 -5.38 -32.81 -20.70
CA TYR A 325 -6.15 -31.92 -21.59
C TYR A 325 -5.33 -31.29 -22.71
N GLY A 326 -4.03 -31.59 -22.81
CA GLY A 326 -3.15 -30.98 -23.80
C GLY A 326 -2.88 -29.52 -23.43
N GLU A 327 -3.17 -28.59 -24.34
CA GLU A 327 -3.00 -27.15 -24.11
C GLU A 327 -4.31 -26.52 -23.60
N ILE A 328 -4.24 -25.93 -22.40
CA ILE A 328 -5.36 -25.23 -21.76
C ILE A 328 -5.02 -23.76 -21.55
N TYR A 329 -6.06 -22.92 -21.51
CA TYR A 329 -5.97 -21.52 -21.12
C TYR A 329 -6.78 -21.32 -19.84
N VAL A 330 -6.19 -20.66 -18.86
CA VAL A 330 -6.77 -20.50 -17.52
C VAL A 330 -7.01 -19.02 -17.27
N SER A 331 -8.25 -18.70 -16.92
CA SER A 331 -8.65 -17.37 -16.50
C SER A 331 -9.11 -17.37 -15.05
N PHE A 332 -8.60 -16.40 -14.28
CA PHE A 332 -8.97 -16.16 -12.88
C PHE A 332 -10.19 -15.24 -12.75
N TRP A 333 -10.74 -14.76 -13.87
CA TRP A 333 -11.83 -13.81 -13.91
C TRP A 333 -12.86 -14.19 -14.96
N ASN A 334 -14.14 -13.93 -14.72
CA ASN A 334 -15.13 -13.98 -15.79
C ASN A 334 -16.23 -12.94 -15.56
N ASP A 335 -16.91 -12.55 -16.63
CA ASP A 335 -17.94 -11.52 -16.63
C ASP A 335 -19.32 -12.02 -16.17
N SER A 336 -19.40 -13.26 -15.66
CA SER A 336 -20.63 -13.83 -15.13
C SER A 336 -21.05 -13.12 -13.86
N ASN A 337 -22.36 -12.97 -13.68
CA ASN A 337 -22.94 -12.46 -12.44
C ASN A 337 -22.69 -13.38 -11.23
N ASP A 338 -22.30 -14.63 -11.47
CA ASP A 338 -22.04 -15.62 -10.42
C ASP A 338 -20.56 -15.63 -9.97
N TRP A 339 -19.68 -14.87 -10.64
CA TRP A 339 -18.28 -14.77 -10.23
C TRP A 339 -18.11 -13.75 -9.11
N SER A 340 -17.44 -14.17 -8.05
CA SER A 340 -16.98 -13.26 -7.00
C SER A 340 -15.70 -13.81 -6.37
N LEU A 341 -14.83 -12.90 -5.96
CA LEU A 341 -13.68 -13.23 -5.11
C LEU A 341 -14.18 -13.23 -3.67
N GLN A 342 -14.15 -14.37 -2.98
CA GLN A 342 -14.74 -14.57 -1.65
C GLN A 342 -13.71 -15.06 -0.63
N THR A 343 -13.86 -14.69 0.63
CA THR A 343 -13.07 -15.24 1.74
C THR A 343 -13.56 -16.63 2.15
N GLY A 344 -12.73 -17.38 2.85
CA GLY A 344 -13.13 -18.69 3.38
C GLY A 344 -14.32 -18.65 4.36
N GLU A 345 -14.52 -17.55 5.08
CA GLU A 345 -15.70 -17.33 5.93
C GLU A 345 -16.97 -17.15 5.08
N GLU A 346 -16.89 -16.39 3.99
CA GLU A 346 -18.00 -16.14 3.06
C GLU A 346 -18.40 -17.41 2.28
N MET A 347 -17.45 -18.31 2.02
CA MET A 347 -17.68 -19.62 1.43
C MET A 347 -18.11 -20.71 2.44
N GLU A 348 -18.23 -20.37 3.73
CA GLU A 348 -18.54 -21.32 4.82
C GLU A 348 -17.55 -22.51 4.96
N LEU A 349 -16.31 -22.37 4.46
CA LEU A 349 -15.30 -23.45 4.45
C LEU A 349 -14.83 -23.86 5.86
N SER A 350 -14.96 -22.96 6.84
CA SER A 350 -14.59 -23.17 8.24
C SER A 350 -15.29 -24.34 8.96
N GLN A 351 -16.33 -24.93 8.37
CA GLN A 351 -17.01 -26.12 8.90
C GLN A 351 -16.45 -27.44 8.36
N VAL A 352 -15.74 -27.43 7.23
CA VAL A 352 -15.35 -28.65 6.51
C VAL A 352 -14.01 -29.21 6.99
N GLU A 353 -13.04 -28.36 7.35
CA GLU A 353 -11.71 -28.79 7.85
C GLU A 353 -11.75 -29.49 9.21
N LYS A 354 -12.81 -29.30 10.02
CA LYS A 354 -12.98 -30.02 11.30
C LYS A 354 -13.47 -31.46 11.13
N LEU A 355 -13.92 -31.86 9.94
CA LEU A 355 -14.46 -33.19 9.68
C LEU A 355 -13.44 -34.14 9.02
N THR A 356 -12.31 -33.64 8.53
CA THR A 356 -11.26 -34.43 7.87
C THR A 356 -10.13 -34.87 8.80
N GLU A 357 -10.05 -34.36 10.03
CA GLU A 357 -9.22 -34.97 11.09
C GLU A 357 -9.88 -36.28 11.57
N GLU A 358 -9.51 -37.41 10.96
CA GLU A 358 -9.93 -38.74 11.44
C GLU A 358 -9.58 -38.94 12.92
N PRO A 359 -10.49 -39.50 13.75
CA PRO A 359 -10.19 -39.81 15.13
C PRO A 359 -9.20 -40.97 15.20
N GLY A 360 -7.94 -40.67 15.56
CA GLY A 360 -6.89 -41.67 15.74
C GLY A 360 -7.34 -42.84 16.62
N MET A 361 -7.38 -44.03 16.02
CA MET A 361 -7.59 -45.30 16.74
C MET A 361 -6.51 -45.48 17.80
N SER A 362 -6.89 -45.35 19.07
CA SER A 362 -6.08 -45.82 20.19
C SER A 362 -6.16 -47.35 20.25
N MET A 363 -5.13 -48.04 19.75
CA MET A 363 -4.89 -49.43 20.12
C MET A 363 -4.31 -49.47 21.54
N THR A 364 -5.07 -50.09 22.45
CA THR A 364 -4.63 -50.41 23.81
C THR A 364 -3.81 -51.70 23.79
N MET A 365 -2.68 -51.70 24.51
CA MET A 365 -1.80 -52.86 24.74
C MET A 365 -2.48 -54.01 25.48
#